data_AF-A0A8S9IBG7-F1
#
_entry.id   AF-A0A8S9IBG7-F1
#
_cell.length_a   1.000
_cell.length_b   1.000
_cell.length_c   1.000
_cell.angle_alpha   90.00
_cell.angle_beta   90.00
_cell.angle_gamma   90.00
#
_symmetry.space_group_name_H-M   'P 1'
#
loop_
_entity.id
_entity.type
_entity.pdbx_description
1 polymer ?
#
loop_
_entity_poly.entity_id
_entity_poly.type
_entity_poly.pdbx_seq_one_letter_code
_entity_poly.pdbx_strand_id
1 'polypeptide(L)'
;MDAIKCSSSTFLPRTNLNALFSNHAFLKSLTPNFNRRAAQPLSISAKDARTTEPENVAVVEKPPLSKRFLVSDGLPSPFGATVRDDGVNFSVYSSNSVSATICLISLSDLRQNKVTEEIELDPSTNRTGHVWHVFLKGDFEDMLYGYRFDGKFSPQEGHYYDSSNILLDPYAKAIISRDEFGVLEADDNCWPQMACMVPTLGEEFDWEGDMPLKLSQKDLVIYEMHVRSFTRHESSDIEFPGTYQGVAEKLDHLQELGINCIELMPCHEFNELEYYSYNPILGDHRVNFWGYSTIGFFSPMSRYSSASARNFAGRAINEFKTLVKEAHKRGIEVTTNFLVAKYFLLGLQMPFLIDSKQVIMDVVLNHTAEGNEKGPILSFRGVDNSVYYMLAPKGEFYNYSGCGNTFNCNHPVVRQFIVDCLRYWVTEMHVDGFRFDLGSIMSRSSSLWDAANVYGADVEGDLLTTGTPVSCPPVLDMISNDPVLRGVKVSN
;
A
#
# COMPACT_ATOMS: atom_id res chain seq x y z
N MET A 1 -50.85 20.61 24.49
CA MET A 1 -51.84 19.60 24.95
C MET A 1 -52.45 18.95 23.73
N ASP A 2 -53.05 17.78 23.95
CA ASP A 2 -53.82 16.96 23.02
C ASP A 2 -53.06 16.20 21.92
N ALA A 3 -53.24 14.89 22.00
CA ALA A 3 -52.76 13.88 21.07
C ALA A 3 -53.93 13.38 20.21
N ILE A 4 -53.63 12.89 19.02
CA ILE A 4 -54.56 12.06 18.24
C ILE A 4 -53.87 10.72 17.96
N LYS A 5 -54.59 9.63 18.27
CA LYS A 5 -54.19 8.23 18.03
C LYS A 5 -54.81 7.69 16.74
N CYS A 6 -54.21 6.61 16.25
CA CYS A 6 -54.68 5.56 15.31
C CYS A 6 -53.84 5.46 14.03
N SER A 7 -53.55 4.27 13.49
CA SER A 7 -53.78 2.90 14.02
C SER A 7 -52.92 1.87 13.27
N SER A 8 -52.65 0.74 13.93
CA SER A 8 -51.83 -0.38 13.43
C SER A 8 -52.59 -1.38 12.53
N SER A 9 -51.96 -1.78 11.42
CA SER A 9 -52.18 -3.04 10.68
C SER A 9 -51.05 -3.18 9.63
N THR A 10 -50.51 -4.36 9.26
CA THR A 10 -50.58 -5.72 9.81
C THR A 10 -49.29 -6.46 9.42
N PHE A 11 -48.73 -7.30 10.30
CA PHE A 11 -47.65 -8.23 9.94
C PHE A 11 -48.20 -9.38 9.06
N LEU A 12 -47.47 -9.76 8.00
CA LEU A 12 -47.55 -11.08 7.37
C LEU A 12 -46.13 -11.62 7.07
N PRO A 13 -45.92 -12.95 7.02
CA PRO A 13 -44.66 -13.53 7.48
C PRO A 13 -43.69 -13.99 6.37
N ARG A 14 -42.45 -14.26 6.77
CA ARG A 14 -41.42 -14.95 5.98
C ARG A 14 -41.94 -16.28 5.40
N THR A 15 -41.70 -16.52 4.12
CA THR A 15 -41.85 -17.84 3.48
C THR A 15 -40.49 -18.35 2.98
N ASN A 16 -40.23 -19.63 3.23
CA ASN A 16 -39.03 -20.32 2.74
C ASN A 16 -39.05 -20.41 1.21
N LEU A 17 -37.91 -20.15 0.58
CA LEU A 17 -37.60 -20.60 -0.79
C LEU A 17 -36.35 -21.46 -0.75
N ASN A 18 -36.55 -22.71 -0.36
CA ASN A 18 -35.62 -23.82 -0.57
C ASN A 18 -36.45 -25.03 -1.03
N ALA A 19 -35.89 -25.82 -1.94
CA ALA A 19 -36.43 -27.04 -2.55
C ALA A 19 -37.58 -26.88 -3.60
N LEU A 20 -37.17 -26.80 -4.88
CA LEU A 20 -37.66 -27.52 -6.06
C LEU A 20 -36.51 -27.35 -7.08
N PHE A 21 -35.72 -28.34 -7.47
CA PHE A 21 -36.09 -29.70 -7.91
C PHE A 21 -35.31 -30.82 -7.20
N SER A 22 -35.96 -31.97 -7.03
CA SER A 22 -35.34 -33.22 -6.57
C SER A 22 -35.64 -34.37 -7.55
N ASN A 23 -34.80 -35.41 -7.45
CA ASN A 23 -35.03 -36.80 -7.86
C ASN A 23 -34.80 -37.18 -9.34
N HIS A 24 -33.63 -37.77 -9.60
CA HIS A 24 -33.61 -39.20 -9.89
C HIS A 24 -32.56 -39.91 -9.02
N ALA A 25 -32.94 -41.04 -8.40
CA ALA A 25 -32.06 -41.87 -7.58
C ALA A 25 -32.50 -43.36 -7.70
N PHE A 26 -31.64 -44.26 -7.20
CA PHE A 26 -31.73 -45.75 -7.07
C PHE A 26 -31.01 -46.57 -8.18
N LEU A 27 -30.29 -47.67 -7.88
CA LEU A 27 -29.75 -48.22 -6.60
C LEU A 27 -28.76 -49.41 -6.86
N LYS A 28 -27.90 -49.72 -5.86
CA LYS A 28 -27.28 -51.06 -5.55
C LYS A 28 -26.23 -51.64 -6.55
N SER A 29 -25.23 -52.47 -6.17
CA SER A 29 -24.95 -53.20 -4.91
C SER A 29 -23.45 -53.54 -4.63
N LEU A 30 -22.99 -53.28 -3.40
CA LEU A 30 -22.36 -54.20 -2.41
C LEU A 30 -21.24 -55.24 -2.75
N THR A 31 -19.99 -54.88 -2.40
CA THR A 31 -19.02 -55.62 -1.50
C THR A 31 -18.52 -57.06 -1.84
N PRO A 32 -17.64 -57.71 -1.04
CA PRO A 32 -16.17 -57.60 -1.18
C PRO A 32 -15.44 -58.98 -1.20
N ASN A 33 -14.08 -59.02 -1.26
CA ASN A 33 -13.35 -60.22 -0.78
C ASN A 33 -11.87 -59.98 -0.37
N PHE A 34 -11.42 -60.77 0.62
CA PHE A 34 -10.09 -60.81 1.24
C PHE A 34 -9.43 -62.19 1.00
N ASN A 35 -8.08 -62.27 1.10
CA ASN A 35 -7.18 -63.44 1.37
C ASN A 35 -5.94 -63.43 0.44
N ARG A 36 -4.74 -63.94 0.76
CA ARG A 36 -4.06 -64.37 2.03
C ARG A 36 -2.54 -64.46 1.77
N ARG A 37 -1.73 -64.52 2.83
CA ARG A 37 -0.26 -64.72 2.80
C ARG A 37 0.15 -66.17 2.43
N ALA A 38 1.34 -66.33 1.82
CA ALA A 38 2.27 -67.45 1.99
C ALA A 38 3.71 -67.00 1.65
N ALA A 39 4.76 -67.72 2.09
CA ALA A 39 6.15 -67.23 2.06
C ALA A 39 7.22 -68.33 1.79
N GLN A 40 8.41 -67.89 1.38
CA GLN A 40 9.72 -68.60 1.38
C GLN A 40 9.93 -69.78 0.41
N PRO A 41 11.18 -70.22 0.12
CA PRO A 41 12.48 -69.85 0.73
C PRO A 41 13.61 -69.38 -0.23
N LEU A 42 14.74 -68.97 0.37
CA LEU A 42 16.04 -68.71 -0.28
C LEU A 42 16.82 -70.01 -0.59
N SER A 43 17.73 -69.95 -1.56
CA SER A 43 18.91 -70.82 -1.64
C SER A 43 20.14 -70.06 -2.14
N ILE A 44 21.32 -70.49 -1.71
CA ILE A 44 22.62 -69.79 -1.88
C ILE A 44 23.55 -70.65 -2.74
N SER A 45 24.28 -70.03 -3.68
CA SER A 45 25.62 -70.52 -4.06
C SER A 45 26.46 -69.40 -4.66
N ALA A 46 27.71 -69.29 -4.22
CA ALA A 46 28.67 -68.30 -4.69
C ALA A 46 29.75 -68.95 -5.57
N LYS A 47 30.34 -68.19 -6.49
CA LYS A 47 31.69 -68.42 -7.02
C LYS A 47 32.29 -67.15 -7.60
N ASP A 48 33.58 -66.96 -7.33
CA ASP A 48 34.33 -65.74 -7.61
C ASP A 48 34.69 -65.53 -9.10
N ALA A 49 34.79 -64.26 -9.51
CA ALA A 49 35.96 -63.75 -10.24
C ALA A 49 36.02 -62.21 -10.15
N ARG A 50 37.16 -61.65 -9.76
CA ARG A 50 37.41 -60.20 -9.81
C ARG A 50 37.70 -59.75 -11.24
N THR A 51 37.09 -58.66 -11.67
CA THR A 51 37.71 -57.67 -12.56
C THR A 51 37.25 -56.29 -12.10
N THR A 52 38.19 -55.34 -12.04
CA THR A 52 37.96 -53.98 -11.54
C THR A 52 37.88 -53.01 -12.71
N GLU A 53 36.73 -52.36 -12.88
CA GLU A 53 36.58 -51.16 -13.71
C GLU A 53 36.02 -50.02 -12.83
N PRO A 54 36.34 -48.75 -13.14
CA PRO A 54 35.99 -47.63 -12.27
C PRO A 54 34.49 -47.33 -12.34
N GLU A 55 33.86 -47.18 -11.17
CA GLU A 55 32.51 -46.65 -11.08
C GLU A 55 32.50 -45.19 -11.55
N ASN A 56 32.02 -44.96 -12.77
CA ASN A 56 31.53 -43.65 -13.17
C ASN A 56 30.32 -43.31 -12.29
N VAL A 57 30.57 -42.55 -11.23
CA VAL A 57 29.51 -41.85 -10.50
C VAL A 57 28.91 -40.85 -11.48
N ALA A 58 27.82 -41.26 -12.12
CA ALA A 58 27.00 -40.38 -12.94
C ALA A 58 26.42 -39.31 -12.00
N VAL A 59 27.08 -38.15 -11.98
CA VAL A 59 26.49 -36.93 -11.43
C VAL A 59 25.24 -36.69 -12.26
N VAL A 60 24.08 -36.95 -11.66
CA VAL A 60 22.80 -36.51 -12.21
C VAL A 60 22.77 -35.01 -12.01
N GLU A 61 23.40 -34.28 -12.93
CA GLU A 61 23.13 -32.87 -13.12
C GLU A 61 21.63 -32.74 -13.32
N LYS A 62 20.93 -32.24 -12.29
CA LYS A 62 19.60 -31.69 -12.50
C LYS A 62 19.76 -30.66 -13.62
N PRO A 63 18.99 -30.75 -14.72
CA PRO A 63 19.06 -29.72 -15.74
C PRO A 63 18.78 -28.38 -15.05
N PRO A 64 19.58 -27.33 -15.31
CA PRO A 64 19.33 -26.04 -14.71
C PRO A 64 17.91 -25.63 -15.06
N LEU A 65 17.10 -25.36 -14.04
CA LEU A 65 15.83 -24.66 -14.22
C LEU A 65 16.15 -23.39 -15.01
N SER A 66 15.62 -23.28 -16.22
CA SER A 66 15.76 -22.09 -17.04
C SER A 66 15.10 -20.94 -16.30
N LYS A 67 15.89 -20.15 -15.57
CA LYS A 67 15.39 -18.99 -14.82
C LYS A 67 14.62 -18.09 -15.79
N ARG A 68 13.37 -17.76 -15.45
CA ARG A 68 12.49 -16.94 -16.30
C ARG A 68 13.05 -15.54 -16.48
N PHE A 69 13.87 -15.11 -15.52
CA PHE A 69 14.54 -13.81 -15.49
C PHE A 69 16.07 -13.97 -15.50
N LEU A 70 16.71 -13.15 -16.33
CA LEU A 70 18.14 -12.87 -16.25
C LEU A 70 18.36 -11.87 -15.10
N VAL A 71 19.14 -12.27 -14.11
CA VAL A 71 19.44 -11.49 -12.90
C VAL A 71 20.78 -10.79 -13.05
N SER A 72 20.87 -9.53 -12.65
CA SER A 72 22.10 -8.75 -12.60
C SER A 72 22.04 -7.67 -11.50
N ASP A 73 23.19 -7.06 -11.19
CA ASP A 73 23.40 -6.18 -10.04
C ASP A 73 22.34 -5.08 -9.88
N GLY A 74 21.91 -4.45 -10.98
CA GLY A 74 20.98 -3.32 -10.96
C GLY A 74 21.58 -2.05 -10.35
N LEU A 75 20.71 -1.13 -9.97
CA LEU A 75 21.08 0.21 -9.52
C LEU A 75 20.27 0.63 -8.27
N PRO A 76 20.90 1.28 -7.28
CA PRO A 76 20.25 1.75 -6.04
C PRO A 76 19.32 2.96 -6.23
N SER A 77 19.10 3.43 -7.47
CA SER A 77 18.28 4.60 -7.75
C SER A 77 17.67 4.55 -9.16
N PRO A 78 16.40 4.97 -9.35
CA PRO A 78 15.44 5.41 -8.31
C PRO A 78 14.97 4.25 -7.41
N PHE A 79 14.31 4.58 -6.29
CA PHE A 79 13.62 3.61 -5.44
C PHE A 79 12.32 3.08 -6.10
N GLY A 80 11.89 1.90 -5.69
CA GLY A 80 10.78 1.15 -6.27
C GLY A 80 11.19 0.30 -7.48
N ALA A 81 10.19 -0.31 -8.13
CA ALA A 81 10.34 -0.93 -9.44
C ALA A 81 10.31 0.12 -10.56
N THR A 82 11.29 0.10 -11.46
CA THR A 82 11.44 1.04 -12.59
C THR A 82 11.87 0.31 -13.86
N VAL A 83 11.15 0.54 -14.96
CA VAL A 83 11.47 0.00 -16.30
C VAL A 83 12.81 0.55 -16.80
N ARG A 84 13.70 -0.34 -17.25
CA ARG A 84 14.98 -0.02 -17.92
C ARG A 84 15.37 -1.14 -18.89
N ASP A 85 15.99 -0.84 -20.03
CA ASP A 85 16.70 -1.81 -20.89
C ASP A 85 15.95 -3.15 -21.17
N ASP A 86 14.66 -3.08 -21.51
CA ASP A 86 13.68 -4.18 -21.66
C ASP A 86 13.56 -5.13 -20.44
N GLY A 87 13.71 -4.58 -19.24
CA GLY A 87 13.52 -5.25 -17.96
C GLY A 87 13.12 -4.26 -16.87
N VAL A 88 13.24 -4.67 -15.61
CA VAL A 88 12.86 -3.86 -14.45
C VAL A 88 13.97 -3.85 -13.42
N ASN A 89 14.37 -2.64 -13.01
CA ASN A 89 15.23 -2.38 -11.87
C ASN A 89 14.38 -2.23 -10.62
N PHE A 90 14.66 -3.05 -9.61
CA PHE A 90 14.03 -2.96 -8.29
C PHE A 90 15.03 -2.35 -7.31
N SER A 91 14.58 -1.43 -6.45
CA SER A 91 15.43 -0.83 -5.44
C SER A 91 14.65 -0.45 -4.18
N VAL A 92 15.13 -0.89 -3.01
CA VAL A 92 14.45 -0.68 -1.73
C VAL A 92 15.46 -0.39 -0.61
N TYR A 93 15.16 0.62 0.22
CA TYR A 93 15.97 0.95 1.39
C TYR A 93 15.65 -0.01 2.55
N SER A 94 16.67 -0.64 3.12
CA SER A 94 16.60 -1.35 4.39
C SER A 94 18.00 -1.40 5.03
N SER A 95 18.18 -0.70 6.17
CA SER A 95 19.47 -0.61 6.85
C SER A 95 19.78 -1.87 7.63
N ASN A 96 18.82 -2.33 8.45
CA ASN A 96 19.04 -3.33 9.49
C ASN A 96 18.78 -4.78 9.02
N SER A 97 18.42 -5.00 7.76
CA SER A 97 18.26 -6.34 7.17
C SER A 97 19.61 -7.01 6.86
N VAL A 98 19.63 -8.33 7.06
CA VAL A 98 20.76 -9.22 6.78
C VAL A 98 20.68 -9.76 5.35
N SER A 99 19.49 -10.10 4.88
CA SER A 99 19.21 -10.48 3.49
C SER A 99 17.91 -9.87 2.98
N ALA A 100 17.78 -9.81 1.66
CA ALA A 100 16.56 -9.45 0.95
C ALA A 100 16.31 -10.45 -0.20
N THR A 101 15.04 -10.77 -0.43
CA THR A 101 14.60 -11.64 -1.53
C THR A 101 13.42 -10.98 -2.22
N ILE A 102 13.47 -10.86 -3.55
CA ILE A 102 12.29 -10.50 -4.35
C ILE A 102 11.43 -11.75 -4.54
N CYS A 103 10.15 -11.62 -4.21
CA CYS A 103 9.12 -12.60 -4.48
C CYS A 103 8.30 -12.12 -5.69
N LEU A 104 8.44 -12.78 -6.83
CA LEU A 104 7.60 -12.58 -8.01
C LEU A 104 6.37 -13.48 -7.92
N ILE A 105 5.19 -12.90 -8.12
CA ILE A 105 3.89 -13.52 -7.86
C ILE A 105 2.99 -13.27 -9.06
N SER A 106 2.61 -14.33 -9.79
CA SER A 106 1.59 -14.23 -10.83
C SER A 106 0.22 -13.93 -10.22
N LEU A 107 -0.65 -13.24 -10.96
CA LEU A 107 -2.03 -12.93 -10.52
C LEU A 107 -2.81 -14.17 -10.02
N SER A 108 -2.57 -15.34 -10.61
CA SER A 108 -3.22 -16.59 -10.20
C SER A 108 -2.63 -17.21 -8.92
N ASP A 109 -1.34 -17.00 -8.64
CA ASP A 109 -0.67 -17.48 -7.43
C ASP A 109 -0.94 -16.56 -6.21
N LEU A 110 -1.16 -15.26 -6.41
CA LEU A 110 -1.49 -14.32 -5.33
C LEU A 110 -2.73 -14.79 -4.53
N ARG A 111 -3.79 -15.16 -5.25
CA ARG A 111 -5.06 -15.68 -4.68
C ARG A 111 -4.88 -16.99 -3.90
N GLN A 112 -3.74 -17.66 -4.05
CA GLN A 112 -3.38 -18.91 -3.39
C GLN A 112 -2.29 -18.70 -2.30
N ASN A 113 -1.92 -17.46 -2.00
CA ASN A 113 -0.80 -17.08 -1.12
C ASN A 113 0.52 -17.79 -1.50
N LYS A 114 0.75 -17.97 -2.80
CA LYS A 114 1.92 -18.67 -3.36
C LYS A 114 2.86 -17.68 -4.04
N VAL A 115 4.16 -17.92 -3.92
CA VAL A 115 5.17 -17.22 -4.72
C VAL A 115 5.45 -18.01 -5.99
N THR A 116 5.57 -17.33 -7.14
CA THR A 116 5.85 -17.97 -8.43
C THR A 116 7.35 -18.16 -8.62
N GLU A 117 8.17 -17.17 -8.29
CA GLU A 117 9.64 -17.23 -8.34
C GLU A 117 10.26 -16.37 -7.24
N GLU A 118 11.28 -16.87 -6.56
CA GLU A 118 12.03 -16.14 -5.52
C GLU A 118 13.46 -15.88 -6.00
N ILE A 119 13.92 -14.65 -5.85
CA ILE A 119 15.23 -14.18 -6.28
C ILE A 119 15.92 -13.57 -5.06
N GLU A 120 16.83 -14.34 -4.46
CA GLU A 120 17.70 -13.88 -3.38
C GLU A 120 18.70 -12.84 -3.92
N LEU A 121 18.88 -11.74 -3.20
CA LEU A 121 19.82 -10.68 -3.57
C LEU A 121 21.18 -10.93 -2.89
N ASP A 122 22.27 -10.96 -3.67
CA ASP A 122 23.62 -11.11 -3.12
C ASP A 122 24.03 -9.83 -2.36
N PRO A 123 24.31 -9.88 -1.04
CA PRO A 123 24.67 -8.70 -0.26
C PRO A 123 25.97 -8.01 -0.71
N SER A 124 26.76 -8.62 -1.58
CA SER A 124 28.02 -8.09 -2.11
C SER A 124 27.90 -7.38 -3.48
N THR A 125 26.84 -7.63 -4.25
CA THR A 125 26.59 -7.01 -5.56
C THR A 125 25.22 -6.33 -5.68
N ASN A 126 24.19 -6.90 -5.07
CA ASN A 126 22.81 -6.39 -5.05
C ASN A 126 22.52 -5.47 -3.85
N ARG A 127 23.56 -4.86 -3.26
CA ARG A 127 23.43 -3.91 -2.15
C ARG A 127 24.48 -2.81 -2.22
N THR A 128 24.03 -1.55 -2.28
CA THR A 128 24.87 -0.36 -2.17
C THR A 128 24.53 0.36 -0.86
N GLY A 129 25.40 0.22 0.14
CA GLY A 129 25.15 0.76 1.49
C GLY A 129 23.92 0.12 2.13
N HIS A 130 22.88 0.92 2.39
CA HIS A 130 21.61 0.46 2.96
C HIS A 130 20.49 0.27 1.92
N VAL A 131 20.84 0.29 0.64
CA VAL A 131 19.88 0.09 -0.46
C VAL A 131 20.13 -1.26 -1.12
N TRP A 132 19.12 -2.12 -1.08
CA TRP A 132 19.09 -3.36 -1.87
C TRP A 132 18.60 -3.04 -3.28
N HIS A 133 19.18 -3.67 -4.29
CA HIS A 133 18.80 -3.45 -5.69
C HIS A 133 19.14 -4.64 -6.59
N VAL A 134 18.33 -4.85 -7.62
CA VAL A 134 18.56 -5.89 -8.64
C VAL A 134 17.91 -5.49 -9.95
N PHE A 135 18.55 -5.80 -11.07
CA PHE A 135 17.95 -5.67 -12.40
C PHE A 135 17.58 -7.04 -12.95
N LEU A 136 16.32 -7.16 -13.35
CA LEU A 136 15.71 -8.39 -13.85
C LEU A 136 15.22 -8.17 -15.28
N LYS A 137 15.78 -8.92 -16.24
CA LYS A 137 15.35 -8.93 -17.65
C LYS A 137 14.63 -10.23 -17.95
N GLY A 138 13.37 -10.13 -18.36
CA GLY A 138 12.50 -11.28 -18.61
C GLY A 138 11.06 -10.84 -18.82
N ASP A 139 10.15 -11.80 -18.80
CA ASP A 139 8.73 -11.57 -19.03
C ASP A 139 7.96 -11.37 -17.70
N PHE A 140 7.37 -10.17 -17.56
CA PHE A 140 6.56 -9.74 -16.42
C PHE A 140 5.05 -9.67 -16.73
N GLU A 141 4.56 -10.27 -17.82
CA GLU A 141 3.13 -10.38 -18.08
C GLU A 141 2.42 -11.09 -16.90
N ASP A 142 1.34 -10.48 -16.42
CA ASP A 142 0.57 -10.87 -15.22
C ASP A 142 1.39 -11.06 -13.92
N MET A 143 2.57 -10.42 -13.81
CA MET A 143 3.44 -10.48 -12.63
C MET A 143 3.28 -9.30 -11.68
N LEU A 144 3.22 -9.64 -10.39
CA LEU A 144 3.34 -8.75 -9.25
C LEU A 144 4.64 -9.06 -8.51
N TYR A 145 5.02 -8.19 -7.57
CA TYR A 145 6.20 -8.40 -6.72
C TYR A 145 5.96 -8.00 -5.26
N GLY A 146 6.82 -8.51 -4.39
CA GLY A 146 7.02 -8.06 -3.02
C GLY A 146 8.41 -8.46 -2.54
N TYR A 147 8.74 -8.16 -1.29
CA TYR A 147 10.02 -8.52 -0.68
C TYR A 147 9.85 -9.37 0.57
N ARG A 148 10.76 -10.32 0.78
CA ARG A 148 11.08 -10.87 2.10
C ARG A 148 12.37 -10.23 2.58
N PHE A 149 12.43 -9.87 3.85
CA PHE A 149 13.67 -9.47 4.53
C PHE A 149 13.92 -10.37 5.72
N ASP A 150 15.17 -10.77 5.92
CA ASP A 150 15.62 -11.49 7.11
C ASP A 150 16.52 -10.60 7.97
N GLY A 151 16.56 -10.86 9.28
CA GLY A 151 17.28 -10.04 10.24
C GLY A 151 16.84 -10.27 11.69
N LYS A 152 17.03 -9.27 12.54
CA LYS A 152 16.67 -9.37 13.96
C LYS A 152 15.16 -9.23 14.15
N PHE A 153 14.51 -10.28 14.66
CA PHE A 153 13.17 -10.16 15.26
C PHE A 153 13.32 -9.90 16.77
N SER A 154 13.13 -8.66 17.19
CA SER A 154 13.17 -8.24 18.60
C SER A 154 12.28 -7.02 18.82
N PRO A 155 10.96 -7.23 19.06
CA PRO A 155 10.02 -6.14 19.30
C PRO A 155 10.40 -5.21 20.45
N GLN A 156 11.06 -5.74 21.50
CA GLN A 156 11.54 -4.98 22.65
C GLN A 156 12.75 -4.08 22.35
N GLU A 157 13.31 -4.20 21.14
CA GLU A 157 14.34 -3.34 20.58
C GLU A 157 13.86 -2.69 19.26
N GLY A 158 12.55 -2.71 19.00
CA GLY A 158 11.97 -2.07 17.81
C GLY A 158 12.26 -2.75 16.48
N HIS A 159 12.76 -3.99 16.45
CA HIS A 159 13.08 -4.73 15.22
C HIS A 159 12.07 -5.85 14.92
N TYR A 160 11.58 -5.92 13.67
CA TYR A 160 10.46 -6.77 13.25
C TYR A 160 10.75 -7.57 11.96
N TYR A 161 12.01 -7.91 11.71
CA TYR A 161 12.37 -8.73 10.54
C TYR A 161 11.84 -10.16 10.67
N ASP A 162 10.93 -10.53 9.79
CA ASP A 162 10.34 -11.87 9.72
C ASP A 162 10.13 -12.24 8.25
N SER A 163 11.04 -13.08 7.75
CA SER A 163 11.09 -13.53 6.37
C SER A 163 9.90 -14.41 5.95
N SER A 164 9.02 -14.80 6.88
CA SER A 164 7.76 -15.49 6.55
C SER A 164 6.73 -14.57 5.90
N ASN A 165 6.83 -13.24 6.09
CA ASN A 165 5.95 -12.25 5.48
C ASN A 165 6.47 -11.80 4.10
N ILE A 166 5.56 -11.64 3.13
CA ILE A 166 5.86 -10.96 1.86
C ILE A 166 5.35 -9.53 1.99
N LEU A 167 6.27 -8.57 1.92
CA LEU A 167 6.04 -7.16 2.16
C LEU A 167 5.90 -6.37 0.87
N LEU A 168 5.09 -5.31 0.94
CA LEU A 168 4.94 -4.33 -0.13
C LEU A 168 6.15 -3.39 -0.18
N ASP A 169 6.56 -3.05 -1.40
CA ASP A 169 7.50 -1.95 -1.66
C ASP A 169 6.88 -0.60 -1.22
N PRO A 170 7.53 0.18 -0.35
CA PRO A 170 7.07 1.52 0.01
C PRO A 170 6.80 2.44 -1.20
N TYR A 171 7.54 2.26 -2.30
CA TYR A 171 7.45 3.05 -3.52
C TYR A 171 6.51 2.45 -4.59
N ALA A 172 5.72 1.42 -4.25
CA ALA A 172 4.78 0.77 -5.17
C ALA A 172 3.79 1.76 -5.79
N LYS A 173 3.78 1.85 -7.12
CA LYS A 173 2.91 2.76 -7.89
C LYS A 173 1.46 2.28 -7.96
N ALA A 174 1.24 1.00 -7.74
CA ALA A 174 -0.07 0.41 -7.49
C ALA A 174 0.07 -0.92 -6.74
N ILE A 175 -0.96 -1.29 -5.97
CA ILE A 175 -1.04 -2.49 -5.15
C ILE A 175 -2.29 -3.29 -5.55
N ILE A 176 -2.16 -4.60 -5.61
CA ILE A 176 -3.26 -5.55 -5.79
C ILE A 176 -3.51 -6.27 -4.47
N SER A 177 -4.78 -6.33 -4.09
CA SER A 177 -5.28 -7.15 -2.97
C SER A 177 -6.70 -7.64 -3.26
N ARG A 178 -7.72 -6.96 -2.75
CA ARG A 178 -9.14 -7.27 -2.96
C ARG A 178 -9.72 -6.45 -4.11
N ASP A 179 -10.58 -7.09 -4.90
CA ASP A 179 -11.13 -6.55 -6.15
C ASP A 179 -12.21 -5.48 -5.91
N GLU A 180 -13.03 -5.64 -4.86
CA GLU A 180 -14.22 -4.81 -4.62
C GLU A 180 -14.25 -4.19 -3.22
N PHE A 181 -14.68 -2.92 -3.16
CA PHE A 181 -14.84 -2.19 -1.89
C PHE A 181 -15.93 -2.82 -1.01
N GLY A 182 -15.55 -3.22 0.21
CA GLY A 182 -16.44 -3.78 1.22
C GLY A 182 -16.66 -5.29 1.08
N VAL A 183 -15.98 -5.95 0.14
CA VAL A 183 -16.08 -7.39 -0.10
C VAL A 183 -14.92 -8.11 0.58
N LEU A 184 -15.25 -9.10 1.42
CA LEU A 184 -14.30 -10.00 2.06
C LEU A 184 -13.77 -11.03 1.05
N GLU A 185 -12.53 -11.47 1.27
CA GLU A 185 -12.02 -12.68 0.62
C GLU A 185 -12.65 -13.94 1.24
N ALA A 186 -12.27 -15.11 0.73
CA ALA A 186 -12.56 -16.39 1.38
C ALA A 186 -12.09 -16.40 2.86
N ASP A 187 -12.80 -17.20 3.67
CA ASP A 187 -12.54 -17.38 5.11
C ASP A 187 -12.60 -16.08 5.96
N ASP A 188 -13.42 -15.11 5.54
CA ASP A 188 -13.62 -13.80 6.17
C ASP A 188 -12.31 -13.00 6.37
N ASN A 189 -11.31 -13.24 5.52
CA ASN A 189 -10.00 -12.61 5.67
C ASN A 189 -10.03 -11.11 5.27
N CYS A 190 -9.85 -10.25 6.27
CA CYS A 190 -9.76 -8.80 6.11
C CYS A 190 -8.37 -8.31 5.65
N TRP A 191 -7.34 -9.16 5.79
CA TRP A 191 -5.93 -8.88 5.45
C TRP A 191 -5.33 -10.01 4.58
N PRO A 192 -5.80 -10.19 3.33
CA PRO A 192 -5.18 -11.12 2.39
C PRO A 192 -3.78 -10.64 1.97
N GLN A 193 -2.97 -11.55 1.39
CA GLN A 193 -1.70 -11.18 0.80
C GLN A 193 -1.92 -10.09 -0.26
N MET A 194 -1.15 -9.01 -0.12
CA MET A 194 -1.10 -7.90 -1.08
C MET A 194 0.19 -7.99 -1.88
N ALA A 195 0.22 -7.52 -3.12
CA ALA A 195 1.45 -7.43 -3.89
C ALA A 195 1.49 -6.18 -4.79
N CYS A 196 2.68 -5.70 -5.07
CA CYS A 196 2.94 -4.51 -5.86
C CYS A 196 2.87 -4.84 -7.36
N MET A 197 2.28 -3.97 -8.17
CA MET A 197 2.30 -4.17 -9.63
C MET A 197 3.70 -3.88 -10.20
N VAL A 198 4.24 -4.81 -10.99
CA VAL A 198 5.45 -4.55 -11.80
C VAL A 198 5.06 -3.55 -12.91
N PRO A 199 5.83 -2.47 -13.13
CA PRO A 199 5.49 -1.47 -14.15
C PRO A 199 5.53 -2.04 -15.57
N THR A 200 4.47 -1.78 -16.35
CA THR A 200 4.34 -2.25 -17.74
C THR A 200 5.35 -1.58 -18.67
N LEU A 201 5.93 -2.34 -19.60
CA LEU A 201 6.75 -1.81 -20.69
C LEU A 201 5.87 -1.11 -21.74
N GLY A 202 6.04 0.20 -21.91
CA GLY A 202 5.52 0.95 -23.07
C GLY A 202 4.09 1.50 -22.97
N GLU A 203 3.44 1.44 -21.80
CA GLU A 203 2.16 2.13 -21.56
C GLU A 203 2.39 3.50 -20.91
N GLU A 204 2.38 4.56 -21.72
CA GLU A 204 2.35 5.95 -21.23
C GLU A 204 0.92 6.51 -21.30
N PHE A 205 0.52 7.33 -20.30
CA PHE A 205 -0.79 7.96 -20.27
C PHE A 205 -0.80 9.22 -21.14
N ASP A 206 -1.71 9.30 -22.11
CA ASP A 206 -1.88 10.51 -22.93
C ASP A 206 -2.62 11.60 -22.13
N TRP A 207 -1.84 12.58 -21.68
CA TRP A 207 -2.35 13.78 -21.01
C TRP A 207 -3.03 14.79 -21.96
N GLU A 208 -2.99 14.60 -23.28
CA GLU A 208 -3.56 15.53 -24.28
C GLU A 208 -3.03 16.98 -24.17
N GLY A 209 -1.84 17.16 -23.58
CA GLY A 209 -1.25 18.48 -23.29
C GLY A 209 -1.74 19.14 -21.99
N ASP A 210 -2.45 18.40 -21.12
CA ASP A 210 -2.83 18.84 -19.78
C ASP A 210 -1.63 19.27 -18.93
N MET A 211 -1.85 20.29 -18.08
CA MET A 211 -0.88 20.81 -17.13
C MET A 211 -1.63 21.36 -15.90
N PRO A 212 -1.08 21.25 -14.67
CA PRO A 212 -1.67 21.82 -13.46
C PRO A 212 -2.03 23.31 -13.61
N LEU A 213 -3.25 23.69 -13.21
CA LEU A 213 -3.89 24.95 -13.59
C LEU A 213 -3.25 26.18 -12.96
N LYS A 214 -2.70 26.04 -11.74
CA LYS A 214 -2.01 27.10 -11.00
C LYS A 214 -2.85 28.37 -10.80
N LEU A 215 -4.14 28.17 -10.51
CA LEU A 215 -5.04 29.22 -10.03
C LEU A 215 -4.47 29.88 -8.77
N SER A 216 -4.79 31.16 -8.57
CA SER A 216 -4.32 31.91 -7.41
C SER A 216 -5.15 31.53 -6.17
N GLN A 217 -4.47 31.18 -5.07
CA GLN A 217 -5.12 30.56 -3.89
C GLN A 217 -6.27 31.39 -3.30
N LYS A 218 -6.20 32.72 -3.36
CA LYS A 218 -7.26 33.63 -2.88
C LYS A 218 -8.57 33.55 -3.68
N ASP A 219 -8.50 32.99 -4.89
CA ASP A 219 -9.59 32.91 -5.87
C ASP A 219 -10.19 31.49 -5.92
N LEU A 220 -9.76 30.59 -5.03
CA LEU A 220 -10.26 29.22 -4.93
C LEU A 220 -11.58 29.15 -4.14
N VAL A 221 -12.51 28.34 -4.66
CA VAL A 221 -13.75 27.89 -4.02
C VAL A 221 -13.69 26.37 -4.02
N ILE A 222 -13.41 25.80 -2.85
CA ILE A 222 -13.08 24.38 -2.72
C ILE A 222 -14.27 23.56 -2.25
N TYR A 223 -14.40 22.36 -2.82
CA TYR A 223 -15.40 21.36 -2.45
C TYR A 223 -14.74 20.10 -1.88
N GLU A 224 -14.83 19.92 -0.55
CA GLU A 224 -14.43 18.68 0.12
C GLU A 224 -15.41 17.55 -0.25
N MET A 225 -14.88 16.42 -0.73
CA MET A 225 -15.69 15.31 -1.22
C MET A 225 -15.00 13.96 -1.10
N HIS A 226 -15.78 12.89 -1.07
CA HIS A 226 -15.26 11.52 -1.01
C HIS A 226 -15.57 10.79 -2.30
N VAL A 227 -14.55 10.29 -3.02
CA VAL A 227 -14.67 9.64 -4.34
C VAL A 227 -15.82 8.63 -4.37
N ARG A 228 -15.85 7.71 -3.40
CA ARG A 228 -16.96 6.75 -3.28
C ARG A 228 -18.33 7.40 -3.04
N SER A 229 -18.54 8.15 -1.95
CA SER A 229 -19.91 8.59 -1.60
C SER A 229 -20.49 9.58 -2.60
N PHE A 230 -19.67 10.37 -3.31
CA PHE A 230 -20.12 11.40 -4.24
C PHE A 230 -21.06 10.84 -5.32
N THR A 231 -20.81 9.63 -5.82
CA THR A 231 -21.66 8.99 -6.84
C THR A 231 -22.15 7.59 -6.46
N ARG A 232 -22.03 7.13 -5.20
CA ARG A 232 -22.48 5.77 -4.84
C ARG A 232 -24.00 5.59 -4.80
N HIS A 233 -24.77 6.66 -4.57
CA HIS A 233 -26.23 6.57 -4.47
C HIS A 233 -26.87 6.32 -5.85
N GLU A 234 -27.99 5.59 -5.90
CA GLU A 234 -28.70 5.26 -7.15
C GLU A 234 -29.14 6.51 -7.94
N SER A 235 -29.45 7.60 -7.25
CA SER A 235 -29.80 8.89 -7.86
C SER A 235 -28.62 9.61 -8.53
N SER A 236 -27.42 9.03 -8.54
CA SER A 236 -26.31 9.52 -9.35
C SER A 236 -26.55 9.27 -10.84
N ASP A 237 -27.27 8.20 -11.20
CA ASP A 237 -27.59 7.83 -12.60
C ASP A 237 -26.33 7.82 -13.49
N ILE A 238 -25.38 6.94 -13.14
CA ILE A 238 -24.13 6.69 -13.87
C ILE A 238 -23.78 5.19 -13.90
N GLU A 239 -22.92 4.79 -14.82
CA GLU A 239 -22.53 3.38 -15.02
C GLU A 239 -21.63 2.85 -13.89
N PHE A 240 -20.74 3.69 -13.34
CA PHE A 240 -19.71 3.26 -12.38
C PHE A 240 -19.80 3.99 -11.01
N PRO A 241 -20.86 3.75 -10.21
CA PRO A 241 -21.17 4.50 -9.00
C PRO A 241 -20.16 4.31 -7.86
N GLY A 242 -19.52 5.42 -7.47
CA GLY A 242 -18.53 5.51 -6.39
C GLY A 242 -17.10 5.15 -6.80
N THR A 243 -16.70 5.57 -8.01
CA THR A 243 -15.37 5.34 -8.63
C THR A 243 -14.78 6.66 -9.14
N TYR A 244 -13.49 6.70 -9.48
CA TYR A 244 -12.86 7.89 -10.08
C TYR A 244 -13.54 8.30 -11.39
N GLN A 245 -13.84 7.34 -12.26
CA GLN A 245 -14.60 7.57 -13.49
C GLN A 245 -15.98 8.17 -13.19
N GLY A 246 -16.68 7.62 -12.18
CA GLY A 246 -17.98 8.14 -11.77
C GLY A 246 -17.93 9.57 -11.24
N VAL A 247 -16.83 9.98 -10.59
CA VAL A 247 -16.61 11.40 -10.24
C VAL A 247 -16.43 12.24 -11.50
N ALA A 248 -15.62 11.78 -12.47
CA ALA A 248 -15.35 12.50 -13.72
C ALA A 248 -16.64 12.79 -14.50
N GLU A 249 -17.56 11.82 -14.58
CA GLU A 249 -18.89 11.94 -15.19
C GLU A 249 -19.81 13.00 -14.54
N LYS A 250 -19.48 13.46 -13.32
CA LYS A 250 -20.27 14.48 -12.57
C LYS A 250 -19.53 15.80 -12.34
N LEU A 251 -18.36 16.02 -12.94
CA LEU A 251 -17.62 17.28 -12.80
C LEU A 251 -18.38 18.50 -13.36
N ASP A 252 -19.23 18.32 -14.38
CA ASP A 252 -20.08 19.38 -14.93
C ASP A 252 -20.97 20.01 -13.83
N HIS A 253 -21.49 19.20 -12.90
CA HIS A 253 -22.31 19.68 -11.77
C HIS A 253 -21.51 20.59 -10.82
N LEU A 254 -20.23 20.28 -10.58
CA LEU A 254 -19.36 21.10 -9.74
C LEU A 254 -18.95 22.40 -10.45
N GLN A 255 -18.74 22.34 -11.77
CA GLN A 255 -18.50 23.52 -12.59
C GLN A 255 -19.73 24.46 -12.60
N GLU A 256 -20.94 23.92 -12.77
CA GLU A 256 -22.21 24.68 -12.69
C GLU A 256 -22.44 25.31 -11.31
N LEU A 257 -22.03 24.61 -10.23
CA LEU A 257 -22.07 25.12 -8.86
C LEU A 257 -21.06 26.26 -8.61
N GLY A 258 -20.09 26.45 -9.51
CA GLY A 258 -19.03 27.47 -9.40
C GLY A 258 -17.82 27.04 -8.58
N ILE A 259 -17.63 25.72 -8.38
CA ILE A 259 -16.43 25.14 -7.77
C ILE A 259 -15.29 25.17 -8.78
N ASN A 260 -14.10 25.59 -8.35
CA ASN A 260 -12.88 25.58 -9.16
C ASN A 260 -11.73 24.80 -8.51
N CYS A 261 -12.01 24.07 -7.42
CA CYS A 261 -11.07 23.15 -6.79
C CYS A 261 -11.86 22.04 -6.07
N ILE A 262 -11.51 20.78 -6.30
CA ILE A 262 -12.01 19.64 -5.51
C ILE A 262 -10.96 19.21 -4.49
N GLU A 263 -11.38 18.94 -3.26
CA GLU A 263 -10.61 18.34 -2.17
C GLU A 263 -11.18 16.90 -1.96
N LEU A 264 -10.63 15.89 -2.64
CA LEU A 264 -10.98 14.48 -2.39
C LEU A 264 -10.55 14.01 -0.98
N MET A 265 -11.26 13.09 -0.34
CA MET A 265 -10.79 12.34 0.84
C MET A 265 -9.62 11.37 0.48
N PRO A 266 -9.00 10.61 1.41
CA PRO A 266 -7.83 9.76 1.13
C PRO A 266 -7.98 8.90 -0.13
N CYS A 267 -7.12 9.17 -1.12
CA CYS A 267 -7.07 8.44 -2.39
C CYS A 267 -5.83 7.54 -2.52
N HIS A 268 -5.00 7.45 -1.49
CA HIS A 268 -3.93 6.45 -1.41
C HIS A 268 -4.51 5.07 -1.06
N GLU A 269 -3.85 3.98 -1.45
CA GLU A 269 -4.30 2.63 -1.11
C GLU A 269 -4.41 2.44 0.42
N PHE A 270 -5.60 2.07 0.89
CA PHE A 270 -5.95 1.81 2.29
C PHE A 270 -6.90 0.60 2.40
N ASN A 271 -6.96 -0.10 3.53
CA ASN A 271 -7.85 -1.24 3.71
C ASN A 271 -9.18 -0.82 4.38
N GLU A 272 -10.28 -0.78 3.63
CA GLU A 272 -11.60 -0.45 4.19
C GLU A 272 -12.13 -1.52 5.18
N LEU A 273 -11.56 -2.71 5.19
CA LEU A 273 -11.95 -3.81 6.08
C LEU A 273 -11.08 -3.94 7.35
N GLU A 274 -10.14 -3.02 7.59
CA GLU A 274 -9.16 -3.14 8.69
C GLU A 274 -9.77 -3.33 10.09
N TYR A 275 -10.97 -2.79 10.33
CA TYR A 275 -11.77 -2.98 11.55
C TYR A 275 -13.20 -3.48 11.25
N TYR A 276 -13.33 -4.32 10.22
CA TYR A 276 -14.61 -4.91 9.81
C TYR A 276 -15.29 -5.63 10.98
N SER A 277 -16.47 -5.14 11.35
CA SER A 277 -17.20 -5.64 12.52
C SER A 277 -18.69 -5.35 12.42
N TYR A 278 -19.52 -6.33 12.80
CA TYR A 278 -20.97 -6.16 12.79
C TYR A 278 -21.42 -5.11 13.81
N ASN A 279 -22.32 -4.24 13.38
CA ASN A 279 -22.84 -3.14 14.18
C ASN A 279 -24.31 -3.42 14.56
N PRO A 280 -24.58 -3.93 15.77
CA PRO A 280 -25.93 -4.34 16.16
C PRO A 280 -26.94 -3.18 16.31
N ILE A 281 -26.49 -1.93 16.25
CA ILE A 281 -27.33 -0.74 16.38
C ILE A 281 -27.96 -0.35 15.04
N LEU A 282 -27.17 -0.33 13.96
CA LEU A 282 -27.62 0.04 12.61
C LEU A 282 -27.97 -1.19 11.76
N GLY A 283 -27.52 -2.39 12.16
CA GLY A 283 -27.71 -3.62 11.40
C GLY A 283 -26.73 -3.78 10.22
N ASP A 284 -25.71 -2.92 10.14
CA ASP A 284 -24.67 -2.91 9.11
C ASP A 284 -23.33 -3.45 9.63
N HIS A 285 -22.27 -3.28 8.83
CA HIS A 285 -20.90 -3.55 9.25
C HIS A 285 -20.08 -2.25 9.21
N ARG A 286 -19.24 -2.08 10.23
CA ARG A 286 -18.26 -0.98 10.28
C ARG A 286 -17.17 -1.26 9.27
N VAL A 287 -16.75 -0.23 8.56
CA VAL A 287 -15.63 -0.23 7.61
C VAL A 287 -14.84 1.06 7.80
N ASN A 288 -13.55 1.06 7.46
CA ASN A 288 -12.85 2.32 7.22
C ASN A 288 -13.37 2.91 5.92
N PHE A 289 -14.42 3.72 6.03
CA PHE A 289 -15.00 4.37 4.85
C PHE A 289 -14.08 5.45 4.32
N TRP A 290 -13.61 6.34 5.20
CA TRP A 290 -12.84 7.54 4.85
C TRP A 290 -11.44 7.25 4.31
N GLY A 291 -10.73 6.25 4.85
CA GLY A 291 -9.39 5.87 4.37
C GLY A 291 -8.20 6.52 5.06
N TYR A 292 -8.39 7.15 6.23
CA TYR A 292 -7.31 7.69 7.07
C TYR A 292 -6.51 6.57 7.77
N SER A 293 -5.93 5.67 6.98
CA SER A 293 -5.11 4.53 7.39
C SER A 293 -4.35 3.99 6.17
N THR A 294 -3.33 4.71 5.72
CA THR A 294 -2.66 4.44 4.43
C THR A 294 -1.75 3.22 4.48
N ILE A 295 -1.77 2.42 3.40
CA ILE A 295 -0.88 1.30 3.10
C ILE A 295 0.12 1.71 2.01
N GLY A 296 -0.36 2.23 0.87
CA GLY A 296 0.46 2.51 -0.31
C GLY A 296 0.44 3.99 -0.71
N PHE A 297 1.46 4.74 -0.31
CA PHE A 297 1.53 6.20 -0.51
C PHE A 297 1.71 6.64 -1.96
N PHE A 298 2.28 5.79 -2.82
CA PHE A 298 2.42 6.03 -4.25
C PHE A 298 1.33 5.34 -5.09
N SER A 299 0.41 4.63 -4.43
CA SER A 299 -0.64 3.83 -5.07
C SER A 299 -1.99 4.53 -4.93
N PRO A 300 -2.72 4.84 -6.03
CA PRO A 300 -4.12 5.24 -5.91
C PRO A 300 -4.95 4.06 -5.38
N MET A 301 -5.98 4.36 -4.59
CA MET A 301 -6.89 3.37 -4.00
C MET A 301 -7.55 2.54 -5.10
N SER A 302 -7.13 1.28 -5.20
CA SER A 302 -7.51 0.36 -6.26
C SER A 302 -9.01 0.08 -6.31
N ARG A 303 -9.66 -0.01 -5.13
CA ARG A 303 -11.10 -0.25 -4.98
C ARG A 303 -12.00 0.98 -5.24
N TYR A 304 -11.42 2.07 -5.73
CA TYR A 304 -12.13 3.20 -6.35
C TYR A 304 -12.02 3.21 -7.91
N SER A 305 -11.36 2.22 -8.51
CA SER A 305 -11.38 1.98 -9.97
C SER A 305 -12.75 1.43 -10.41
N SER A 306 -13.12 1.67 -11.68
CA SER A 306 -14.33 1.16 -12.31
C SER A 306 -14.20 -0.25 -12.89
N ALA A 307 -12.96 -0.74 -13.06
CA ALA A 307 -12.66 -2.02 -13.69
C ALA A 307 -12.93 -3.23 -12.78
N SER A 308 -13.09 -4.41 -13.40
CA SER A 308 -13.18 -5.70 -12.70
C SER A 308 -12.19 -6.75 -13.23
N ALA A 309 -11.75 -7.61 -12.31
CA ALA A 309 -10.95 -8.84 -12.40
C ALA A 309 -9.63 -8.89 -13.21
N ARG A 310 -9.35 -8.03 -14.21
CA ARG A 310 -8.37 -8.37 -15.28
C ARG A 310 -7.35 -7.31 -15.72
N ASN A 311 -7.16 -6.21 -14.98
CA ASN A 311 -5.93 -5.37 -15.01
C ASN A 311 -6.11 -4.14 -14.09
N PHE A 312 -6.26 -4.35 -12.78
CA PHE A 312 -6.72 -3.31 -11.84
C PHE A 312 -5.71 -2.18 -11.57
N ALA A 313 -4.46 -2.51 -11.29
CA ALA A 313 -3.51 -1.59 -10.67
C ALA A 313 -3.13 -0.42 -11.61
N GLY A 314 -2.77 -0.71 -12.86
CA GLY A 314 -2.53 0.31 -13.89
C GLY A 314 -3.81 1.09 -14.27
N ARG A 315 -5.00 0.49 -14.12
CA ARG A 315 -6.27 1.17 -14.37
C ARG A 315 -6.63 2.17 -13.29
N ALA A 316 -6.41 1.87 -12.01
CA ALA A 316 -6.60 2.85 -10.93
C ALA A 316 -5.72 4.10 -11.13
N ILE A 317 -4.49 3.91 -11.60
CA ILE A 317 -3.60 5.01 -12.03
C ILE A 317 -4.24 5.81 -13.18
N ASN A 318 -4.59 5.14 -14.28
CA ASN A 318 -5.11 5.81 -15.48
C ASN A 318 -6.47 6.47 -15.27
N GLU A 319 -7.35 5.90 -14.45
CA GLU A 319 -8.63 6.52 -14.07
C GLU A 319 -8.43 7.75 -13.17
N PHE A 320 -7.50 7.72 -12.21
CA PHE A 320 -7.15 8.92 -11.43
C PHE A 320 -6.60 10.02 -12.34
N LYS A 321 -5.65 9.70 -13.24
CA LYS A 321 -5.14 10.66 -14.23
C LYS A 321 -6.24 11.19 -15.15
N THR A 322 -7.22 10.36 -15.52
CA THR A 322 -8.39 10.77 -16.31
C THR A 322 -9.28 11.73 -15.53
N LEU A 323 -9.56 11.45 -14.24
CA LEU A 323 -10.29 12.36 -13.35
C LEU A 323 -9.60 13.73 -13.26
N VAL A 324 -8.28 13.76 -13.08
CA VAL A 324 -7.48 14.99 -13.03
C VAL A 324 -7.59 15.77 -14.35
N LYS A 325 -7.31 15.11 -15.49
CA LYS A 325 -7.42 15.71 -16.82
C LYS A 325 -8.81 16.27 -17.11
N GLU A 326 -9.87 15.56 -16.74
CA GLU A 326 -11.25 16.02 -16.97
C GLU A 326 -11.67 17.16 -16.03
N ALA A 327 -11.11 17.25 -14.82
CA ALA A 327 -11.27 18.40 -13.93
C ALA A 327 -10.53 19.64 -14.45
N HIS A 328 -9.28 19.46 -14.91
CA HIS A 328 -8.50 20.55 -15.51
C HIS A 328 -9.16 21.12 -16.77
N LYS A 329 -9.70 20.26 -17.66
CA LYS A 329 -10.51 20.69 -18.82
C LYS A 329 -11.71 21.58 -18.44
N ARG A 330 -12.18 21.52 -17.19
CA ARG A 330 -13.29 22.31 -16.63
C ARG A 330 -12.84 23.53 -15.81
N GLY A 331 -11.53 23.75 -15.67
CA GLY A 331 -10.97 24.80 -14.81
C GLY A 331 -11.10 24.48 -13.32
N ILE A 332 -11.18 23.19 -12.96
CA ILE A 332 -11.25 22.70 -11.59
C ILE A 332 -9.89 22.10 -11.22
N GLU A 333 -9.22 22.68 -10.22
CA GLU A 333 -7.99 22.11 -9.68
C GLU A 333 -8.28 20.81 -8.92
N VAL A 334 -7.37 19.82 -9.04
CA VAL A 334 -7.49 18.58 -8.28
C VAL A 334 -6.53 18.54 -7.12
N THR A 335 -7.14 18.38 -5.96
CA THR A 335 -6.51 18.24 -4.67
C THR A 335 -7.27 17.14 -3.91
N THR A 336 -6.66 16.52 -2.91
CA THR A 336 -7.37 15.67 -1.91
C THR A 336 -7.59 16.43 -0.54
N ASN A 337 -7.37 15.94 0.70
CA ASN A 337 -7.83 16.40 2.06
C ASN A 337 -6.98 16.07 3.37
N PHE A 338 -5.77 16.57 3.73
CA PHE A 338 -5.07 16.27 5.05
C PHE A 338 -4.94 17.55 6.00
N LEU A 339 -5.45 17.68 7.25
CA LEU A 339 -5.69 18.86 8.20
C LEU A 339 -4.60 19.38 9.26
N VAL A 340 -4.06 20.61 9.25
CA VAL A 340 -3.15 21.09 10.36
C VAL A 340 -3.87 21.91 11.45
N ALA A 341 -4.12 21.29 12.61
CA ALA A 341 -4.46 22.00 13.84
C ALA A 341 -3.26 22.81 14.39
N LYS A 342 -3.23 24.13 14.16
CA LYS A 342 -2.20 25.04 14.68
C LYS A 342 -2.44 25.37 16.16
N TYR A 343 -1.67 24.75 17.07
CA TYR A 343 -1.57 25.22 18.45
C TYR A 343 -0.66 26.44 18.57
N PHE A 344 -1.17 27.46 19.26
CA PHE A 344 -0.48 28.72 19.54
C PHE A 344 0.55 28.52 20.67
N LEU A 345 1.85 28.58 20.38
CA LEU A 345 2.89 28.64 21.42
C LEU A 345 4.03 29.62 21.03
N LEU A 346 4.15 30.68 21.82
CA LEU A 346 5.33 31.55 21.99
C LEU A 346 5.84 32.34 20.77
N GLY A 347 5.10 33.39 20.42
CA GLY A 347 5.60 34.75 20.68
C GLY A 347 6.85 35.26 19.95
N LEU A 348 7.29 34.67 18.83
CA LEU A 348 8.34 35.23 17.97
C LEU A 348 7.81 35.54 16.57
N GLN A 349 8.09 36.77 16.13
CA GLN A 349 7.49 37.40 14.97
C GLN A 349 8.36 37.20 13.73
N MET A 350 8.16 36.09 13.01
CA MET A 350 8.80 35.83 11.71
C MET A 350 7.88 36.30 10.56
N PRO A 351 8.38 37.09 9.59
CA PRO A 351 7.56 37.65 8.53
C PRO A 351 7.43 36.70 7.32
N PHE A 352 6.80 35.54 7.53
CA PHE A 352 6.27 34.72 6.44
C PHE A 352 4.78 34.46 6.70
N LEU A 353 3.96 35.20 5.97
CA LEU A 353 2.50 35.06 5.95
C LEU A 353 2.11 33.77 5.20
N ILE A 354 1.99 32.68 5.95
CA ILE A 354 0.98 31.67 5.63
C ILE A 354 -0.35 32.28 6.09
N ASP A 355 -0.95 33.08 5.20
CA ASP A 355 -2.26 33.67 5.44
C ASP A 355 -3.37 32.61 5.28
N SER A 356 -4.53 32.91 5.83
CA SER A 356 -5.43 31.92 6.39
C SER A 356 -6.51 31.39 5.43
N LYS A 357 -6.79 30.09 5.60
CA LYS A 357 -7.97 29.31 5.17
C LYS A 357 -8.01 28.75 3.73
N GLN A 358 -8.11 27.41 3.70
CA GLN A 358 -8.64 26.51 2.66
C GLN A 358 -7.63 26.00 1.59
N VAL A 359 -7.71 24.76 1.07
CA VAL A 359 -8.09 23.39 1.57
C VAL A 359 -7.83 22.41 0.39
N ILE A 360 -6.93 21.42 0.55
CA ILE A 360 -6.07 20.81 -0.51
C ILE A 360 -5.56 19.33 -0.13
N MET A 361 -4.70 18.59 -0.91
CA MET A 361 -4.41 17.11 -0.84
C MET A 361 -4.23 16.32 0.47
N ASP A 362 -4.76 15.07 0.47
CA ASP A 362 -4.82 14.06 1.53
C ASP A 362 -3.68 13.06 1.38
N VAL A 363 -2.73 13.14 2.28
CA VAL A 363 -1.51 12.34 2.20
C VAL A 363 -1.18 11.93 3.61
N VAL A 364 -1.73 10.81 4.11
CA VAL A 364 -1.70 10.45 5.55
C VAL A 364 -0.30 10.10 6.08
N LEU A 365 0.62 11.06 6.09
CA LEU A 365 2.05 10.89 6.38
C LEU A 365 2.37 10.87 7.89
N ASN A 366 1.38 10.99 8.76
CA ASN A 366 1.63 11.03 10.20
C ASN A 366 1.57 9.64 10.86
N HIS A 367 0.91 8.67 10.24
CA HIS A 367 0.79 7.28 10.68
C HIS A 367 0.49 6.36 9.48
N THR A 368 0.39 5.05 9.71
CA THR A 368 0.11 4.05 8.67
C THR A 368 -0.87 2.98 9.17
N ALA A 369 -1.42 2.21 8.24
CA ALA A 369 -2.29 1.06 8.51
C ALA A 369 -1.65 -0.10 9.27
N GLU A 370 -0.32 -0.11 9.47
CA GLU A 370 0.35 -1.15 10.27
C GLU A 370 0.03 -1.03 11.77
N GLY A 371 -0.62 0.06 12.22
CA GLY A 371 -1.03 0.26 13.61
C GLY A 371 0.14 0.19 14.60
N ASN A 372 -0.10 -0.24 15.83
CA ASN A 372 0.96 -0.48 16.83
C ASN A 372 1.54 -1.90 16.72
N GLU A 373 2.20 -2.41 17.76
CA GLU A 373 2.80 -3.75 17.82
C GLU A 373 1.84 -4.93 17.61
N LYS A 374 0.52 -4.68 17.57
CA LYS A 374 -0.55 -5.67 17.36
C LYS A 374 -1.21 -5.56 15.98
N GLY A 375 -0.86 -4.54 15.18
CA GLY A 375 -1.35 -4.40 13.82
C GLY A 375 -0.59 -5.30 12.84
N PRO A 376 -1.02 -5.33 11.56
CA PRO A 376 -0.43 -6.19 10.55
C PRO A 376 1.01 -5.77 10.20
N ILE A 377 1.80 -6.70 9.67
CA ILE A 377 3.10 -6.41 9.04
C ILE A 377 2.88 -6.47 7.52
N LEU A 378 2.96 -5.32 6.86
CA LEU A 378 2.58 -5.12 5.45
C LEU A 378 3.73 -4.55 4.63
N SER A 379 4.51 -3.62 5.20
CA SER A 379 5.58 -2.90 4.51
C SER A 379 6.61 -2.37 5.53
N PHE A 380 6.54 -1.09 5.89
CA PHE A 380 7.56 -0.34 6.63
C PHE A 380 8.12 -1.05 7.86
N ARG A 381 7.27 -1.69 8.66
CA ARG A 381 7.68 -2.44 9.86
C ARG A 381 8.63 -3.59 9.54
N GLY A 382 8.31 -4.41 8.54
CA GLY A 382 9.17 -5.51 8.13
C GLY A 382 10.34 -5.08 7.24
N VAL A 383 10.23 -3.92 6.57
CA VAL A 383 11.32 -3.34 5.75
C VAL A 383 12.41 -2.72 6.65
N ASP A 384 12.07 -1.79 7.53
CA ASP A 384 12.95 -1.27 8.61
C ASP A 384 12.15 -0.45 9.64
N ASN A 385 11.50 -1.12 10.60
CA ASN A 385 10.64 -0.49 11.62
C ASN A 385 11.30 0.69 12.35
N SER A 386 12.59 0.59 12.66
CA SER A 386 13.37 1.60 13.40
C SER A 386 13.61 2.90 12.63
N VAL A 387 13.58 2.82 11.29
CA VAL A 387 13.75 3.95 10.39
C VAL A 387 12.41 4.65 10.13
N TYR A 388 11.36 3.88 9.85
CA TYR A 388 10.08 4.43 9.39
C TYR A 388 9.15 4.88 10.52
N TYR A 389 9.24 4.33 11.73
CA TYR A 389 8.38 4.70 12.86
C TYR A 389 9.13 5.40 13.98
N MET A 390 8.43 6.30 14.68
CA MET A 390 8.94 6.92 15.90
C MET A 390 8.84 5.93 17.05
N LEU A 391 9.99 5.50 17.57
CA LEU A 391 10.08 4.52 18.66
C LEU A 391 10.68 5.13 19.93
N ALA A 392 10.19 4.66 21.07
CA ALA A 392 10.84 4.84 22.36
C ALA A 392 12.01 3.84 22.54
N PRO A 393 12.91 4.04 23.52
CA PRO A 393 14.13 3.22 23.65
C PRO A 393 13.95 1.70 23.83
N LYS A 394 12.74 1.19 24.12
CA LYS A 394 12.45 -0.25 24.21
C LYS A 394 11.46 -0.72 23.11
N GLY A 395 11.48 -0.03 21.97
CA GLY A 395 10.69 -0.36 20.80
C GLY A 395 9.21 0.03 20.88
N GLU A 396 8.74 0.70 21.94
CA GLU A 396 7.35 1.13 22.02
C GLU A 396 7.06 2.23 20.98
N PHE A 397 5.97 2.08 20.21
CA PHE A 397 5.57 3.08 19.21
C PHE A 397 5.09 4.36 19.90
N TYR A 398 5.66 5.51 19.53
CA TYR A 398 5.02 6.79 19.83
C TYR A 398 3.69 6.87 19.09
N ASN A 399 2.65 7.34 19.78
CA ASN A 399 1.29 7.45 19.25
C ASN A 399 0.78 8.90 19.32
N TYR A 400 1.49 9.82 18.66
CA TYR A 400 1.05 11.21 18.51
C TYR A 400 -0.15 11.35 17.57
N SER A 401 -0.36 10.38 16.68
CA SER A 401 -1.51 10.33 15.76
C SER A 401 -2.83 9.96 16.46
N GLY A 402 -2.75 9.14 17.51
CA GLY A 402 -3.90 8.43 18.08
C GLY A 402 -4.20 7.08 17.41
N CYS A 403 -3.64 6.81 16.22
CA CYS A 403 -3.91 5.63 15.38
C CYS A 403 -2.98 4.42 15.62
N GLY A 404 -2.09 4.50 16.61
CA GLY A 404 -1.27 3.37 17.08
C GLY A 404 0.22 3.48 16.76
N ASN A 405 0.59 4.17 15.68
CA ASN A 405 1.98 4.53 15.36
C ASN A 405 2.11 6.01 15.00
N THR A 406 3.35 6.49 14.96
CA THR A 406 3.70 7.79 14.39
C THR A 406 4.82 7.57 13.38
N PHE A 407 4.67 8.07 12.17
CA PHE A 407 5.68 7.99 11.12
C PHE A 407 6.86 8.93 11.42
N ASN A 408 8.09 8.51 11.13
CA ASN A 408 9.31 9.17 11.57
C ASN A 408 9.72 10.34 10.64
N CYS A 409 8.81 11.29 10.41
CA CYS A 409 8.83 12.21 9.27
C CYS A 409 10.13 12.99 9.01
N ASN A 410 10.93 13.30 10.05
CA ASN A 410 12.18 14.06 9.90
C ASN A 410 13.44 13.18 9.74
N HIS A 411 13.33 11.86 9.90
CA HIS A 411 14.42 10.93 9.65
C HIS A 411 14.89 11.02 8.19
N PRO A 412 16.20 11.00 7.88
CA PRO A 412 16.71 11.29 6.53
C PRO A 412 16.09 10.48 5.40
N VAL A 413 15.84 9.18 5.62
CA VAL A 413 15.20 8.28 4.64
C VAL A 413 13.71 8.62 4.47
N VAL A 414 13.03 8.94 5.57
CA VAL A 414 11.58 9.15 5.61
C VAL A 414 11.20 10.51 5.01
N ARG A 415 11.99 11.56 5.28
CA ARG A 415 11.77 12.86 4.63
C ARG A 415 12.02 12.81 3.12
N GLN A 416 12.98 11.98 2.66
CA GLN A 416 13.19 11.74 1.23
C GLN A 416 12.00 11.00 0.61
N PHE A 417 11.52 9.93 1.24
CA PHE A 417 10.30 9.22 0.87
C PHE A 417 9.07 10.15 0.77
N ILE A 418 8.89 11.05 1.75
CA ILE A 418 7.82 12.04 1.76
C ILE A 418 7.93 12.97 0.55
N VAL A 419 9.11 13.54 0.29
CA VAL A 419 9.31 14.47 -0.83
C VAL A 419 9.13 13.77 -2.18
N ASP A 420 9.63 12.55 -2.33
CA ASP A 420 9.47 11.79 -3.57
C ASP A 420 8.01 11.33 -3.80
N CYS A 421 7.25 11.07 -2.73
CA CYS A 421 5.81 10.85 -2.79
C CYS A 421 5.07 12.09 -3.32
N LEU A 422 5.30 13.25 -2.71
CA LEU A 422 4.67 14.51 -3.14
C LEU A 422 5.06 14.88 -4.57
N ARG A 423 6.33 14.68 -4.95
CA ARG A 423 6.80 14.86 -6.33
C ARG A 423 6.06 13.94 -7.30
N TYR A 424 5.92 12.65 -6.99
CA TYR A 424 5.22 11.69 -7.83
C TYR A 424 3.77 12.11 -8.11
N TRP A 425 3.01 12.53 -7.08
CA TRP A 425 1.63 12.97 -7.29
C TRP A 425 1.53 14.26 -8.12
N VAL A 426 2.54 15.13 -8.07
CA VAL A 426 2.60 16.34 -8.90
C VAL A 426 3.05 16.04 -10.34
N THR A 427 4.12 15.26 -10.54
CA THR A 427 4.70 15.01 -11.88
C THR A 427 3.97 13.93 -12.65
N GLU A 428 3.59 12.83 -12.00
CA GLU A 428 2.98 11.68 -12.67
C GLU A 428 1.47 11.75 -12.68
N MET A 429 0.86 12.38 -11.67
CA MET A 429 -0.60 12.41 -11.47
C MET A 429 -1.20 13.82 -11.60
N HIS A 430 -0.39 14.84 -11.90
CA HIS A 430 -0.78 16.25 -12.14
C HIS A 430 -1.57 16.94 -11.01
N VAL A 431 -1.42 16.53 -9.76
CA VAL A 431 -2.09 17.16 -8.60
C VAL A 431 -1.61 18.62 -8.36
N ASP A 432 -2.54 19.55 -8.07
CA ASP A 432 -2.26 20.99 -7.90
C ASP A 432 -1.74 21.41 -6.52
N GLY A 433 -1.86 20.58 -5.48
CA GLY A 433 -1.52 20.96 -4.10
C GLY A 433 -1.71 19.86 -3.04
N PHE A 434 -1.20 20.08 -1.81
CA PHE A 434 -1.43 19.28 -0.59
C PHE A 434 -1.97 20.08 0.65
N ARG A 435 -2.64 19.43 1.62
CA ARG A 435 -2.97 19.91 3.00
C ARG A 435 -2.22 18.91 3.96
N PHE A 436 -1.96 19.16 5.27
CA PHE A 436 -1.43 18.08 6.17
C PHE A 436 -2.15 17.63 7.54
N ASP A 437 -2.74 16.41 7.74
CA ASP A 437 -3.77 15.99 8.79
C ASP A 437 -3.44 15.78 10.22
N LEU A 438 -2.20 15.47 10.51
CA LEU A 438 -1.67 15.88 11.79
C LEU A 438 -0.31 16.45 11.47
N GLY A 439 -0.22 17.40 10.53
CA GLY A 439 1.05 17.95 10.04
C GLY A 439 1.91 18.58 11.14
N SER A 440 1.34 18.83 12.32
CA SER A 440 2.11 19.07 13.55
C SER A 440 3.12 17.95 13.88
N ILE A 441 2.85 16.70 13.51
CA ILE A 441 3.76 15.54 13.61
C ILE A 441 4.95 15.69 12.65
N MET A 442 4.76 16.25 11.45
CA MET A 442 5.88 16.61 10.57
C MET A 442 6.79 17.70 11.15
N SER A 443 6.34 18.41 12.18
CA SER A 443 7.19 19.32 12.95
C SER A 443 7.98 18.68 14.09
N ARG A 444 7.81 17.39 14.39
CA ARG A 444 8.46 16.73 15.52
C ARG A 444 9.85 16.18 15.16
N SER A 445 10.80 16.29 16.09
CA SER A 445 12.11 15.63 16.00
C SER A 445 11.94 14.11 15.86
N SER A 446 12.71 13.53 14.96
CA SER A 446 12.74 12.09 14.69
C SER A 446 13.30 11.29 15.87
N SER A 447 12.92 10.03 16.00
CA SER A 447 13.76 9.07 16.74
C SER A 447 14.96 8.71 15.86
N LEU A 448 16.17 8.99 16.33
CA LEU A 448 17.40 8.45 15.76
C LEU A 448 17.73 7.14 16.52
N TRP A 449 17.52 6.00 15.87
CA TRP A 449 17.87 4.71 16.44
C TRP A 449 19.36 4.43 16.20
N ASP A 450 20.17 4.54 17.25
CA ASP A 450 21.53 4.02 17.27
C ASP A 450 21.56 2.70 18.06
N ALA A 451 21.90 1.61 17.36
CA ALA A 451 22.03 0.28 17.96
C ALA A 451 23.13 0.19 19.03
N ALA A 452 24.07 1.15 19.08
CA ALA A 452 25.05 1.25 20.15
C ALA A 452 24.50 1.89 21.45
N ASN A 453 23.32 2.52 21.41
CA ASN A 453 22.85 3.41 22.48
C ASN A 453 21.52 2.97 23.15
N VAL A 454 21.34 1.65 23.27
CA VAL A 454 20.20 0.97 23.92
C VAL A 454 19.97 1.40 25.39
N TYR A 455 20.93 2.08 26.02
CA TYR A 455 20.85 2.55 27.40
C TYR A 455 20.58 4.06 27.56
N GLY A 456 20.39 4.80 26.46
CA GLY A 456 20.02 6.22 26.52
C GLY A 456 21.10 7.11 27.14
N ALA A 457 22.36 6.90 26.78
CA ALA A 457 23.33 7.99 26.86
C ALA A 457 22.93 9.05 25.82
N ASP A 458 23.30 10.31 26.03
CA ASP A 458 23.12 11.33 24.99
C ASP A 458 23.93 10.91 23.75
N VAL A 459 23.27 10.75 22.60
CA VAL A 459 23.99 10.64 21.32
C VAL A 459 24.73 11.97 21.15
N GLU A 460 26.06 11.92 21.02
CA GLU A 460 26.90 13.13 20.95
C GLU A 460 26.61 13.90 19.65
N GLY A 461 25.60 14.79 19.70
CA GLY A 461 25.07 15.51 18.55
C GLY A 461 23.53 15.66 18.54
N ASP A 462 22.78 14.83 19.28
CA ASP A 462 21.31 14.89 19.30
C ASP A 462 20.79 15.83 20.41
N LEU A 463 20.73 17.12 20.10
CA LEU A 463 20.30 18.18 21.02
C LEU A 463 18.78 18.22 21.28
N LEU A 464 17.98 17.32 20.70
CA LEU A 464 16.51 17.42 20.66
C LEU A 464 15.83 16.09 21.00
N THR A 465 15.26 16.00 22.21
CA THR A 465 14.45 14.84 22.63
C THR A 465 13.40 14.45 21.59
N THR A 466 13.33 13.17 21.21
CA THR A 466 12.34 12.58 20.28
C THR A 466 10.93 13.12 20.51
N GLY A 467 10.25 13.53 19.43
CA GLY A 467 8.88 14.03 19.51
C GLY A 467 8.74 15.52 19.83
N THR A 468 9.83 16.23 20.12
CA THR A 468 9.83 17.68 20.38
C THR A 468 9.48 18.45 19.10
N PRO A 469 8.48 19.35 19.09
CA PRO A 469 8.23 20.23 17.96
C PRO A 469 9.42 21.17 17.71
N VAL A 470 9.97 21.15 16.50
CA VAL A 470 11.11 21.97 16.09
C VAL A 470 10.65 23.16 15.25
N SER A 471 11.33 24.30 15.37
CA SER A 471 10.93 25.55 14.71
C SER A 471 11.21 25.58 13.20
N CYS A 472 12.13 24.74 12.72
CA CYS A 472 12.46 24.57 11.30
C CYS A 472 12.62 23.06 11.00
N PRO A 473 11.51 22.34 10.75
CA PRO A 473 11.55 20.91 10.50
C PRO A 473 12.14 20.61 9.12
N PRO A 474 13.22 19.80 9.01
CA PRO A 474 13.87 19.52 7.73
C PRO A 474 12.92 19.00 6.65
N VAL A 475 11.90 18.21 6.99
CA VAL A 475 10.91 17.75 6.00
C VAL A 475 10.07 18.89 5.43
N LEU A 476 9.65 19.86 6.26
CA LEU A 476 8.88 21.01 5.79
C LEU A 476 9.74 22.00 5.01
N ASP A 477 11.02 22.15 5.38
CA ASP A 477 11.99 22.97 4.63
C ASP A 477 12.27 22.35 3.25
N MET A 478 12.48 21.03 3.17
CA MET A 478 12.64 20.33 1.89
C MET A 478 11.41 20.49 0.99
N ILE A 479 10.19 20.31 1.52
CA ILE A 479 8.93 20.51 0.77
C ILE A 479 8.80 21.95 0.27
N SER A 480 9.04 22.94 1.14
CA SER A 480 8.83 24.36 0.83
C SER A 480 9.81 24.93 -0.19
N ASN A 481 11.02 24.35 -0.27
CA ASN A 481 12.08 24.80 -1.17
C ASN A 481 12.27 23.89 -2.39
N ASP A 482 11.45 22.84 -2.56
CA ASP A 482 11.59 21.91 -3.68
C ASP A 482 11.23 22.59 -5.02
N PRO A 483 12.11 22.58 -6.03
CA PRO A 483 11.81 23.17 -7.33
C PRO A 483 10.64 22.52 -8.06
N VAL A 484 10.36 21.23 -7.82
CA VAL A 484 9.25 20.48 -8.43
C VAL A 484 7.93 20.84 -7.76
N LEU A 485 7.94 21.03 -6.44
CA LEU A 485 6.77 21.44 -5.65
C LEU A 485 6.54 22.95 -5.69
N ARG A 486 7.33 23.70 -6.46
CA ARG A 486 7.20 25.17 -6.54
C ARG A 486 5.89 25.58 -7.21
N GLY A 487 5.00 26.19 -6.43
CA GLY A 487 3.68 26.64 -6.88
C GLY A 487 2.59 25.58 -6.73
N VAL A 488 2.97 24.38 -6.27
CA VAL A 488 2.05 23.40 -5.69
C VAL A 488 1.57 24.00 -4.36
N LYS A 489 0.26 24.05 -4.15
CA LYS A 489 -0.31 24.76 -3.00
C LYS A 489 -0.20 23.91 -1.75
N VAL A 490 0.03 24.55 -0.59
CA VAL A 490 0.07 23.87 0.71
C VAL A 490 -0.91 24.53 1.68
N SER A 491 -1.88 23.75 2.19
CA SER A 491 -2.87 24.20 3.17
C SER A 491 -2.66 23.59 4.56
N ASN A 492 -3.09 24.31 5.59
CA ASN A 492 -3.06 23.91 6.99
C ASN A 492 -4.48 24.00 7.58
#